data_AF-T0ZRM2-F1
#
_entry.id   AF-T0ZRM2-F1
#
_cell.length_a   1.000
_cell.length_b   1.000
_cell.length_c   1.000
_cell.angle_alpha   90.00
_cell.angle_beta   90.00
_cell.angle_gamma   90.00
#
_symmetry.space_group_name_H-M   'P 1'
#
loop_
_entity.id
_entity.type
_entity.pdbx_description
1 polymer ?
#
loop_
_entity_poly.entity_id
_entity_poly.type
_entity_poly.pdbx_seq_one_letter_code
_entity_poly.pdbx_strand_id
1 'polypeptide(L)'
;MTEDSTLETLRAAIESYVEPYLRQTLREAGALRELTRTPDGYAARIVVGFPPGGYQETLTAAIAAHVAAAGVSAPLRLTLEAQIRPHAVQRPLQPLEGIKNIVAVASGKGGVGKSTVAANLALAWAAQGARVGVLDADIYGPSQPLMLGLAGQQPTSPDGQHIVPLSNHGVVVMSIGFMVDAEQPIVY
;
A
#
# COMPACT_ATOMS: atom_id res chain seq x y z
N MET A 1 0.01 10.17 -42.19
CA MET A 1 0.56 9.96 -40.82
C MET A 1 0.54 8.46 -40.60
N THR A 2 1.70 7.81 -40.50
CA THR A 2 1.82 6.35 -40.44
C THR A 2 1.30 5.82 -39.10
N GLU A 3 0.80 4.58 -39.08
CA GLU A 3 0.16 3.97 -37.90
C GLU A 3 1.09 3.88 -36.68
N ASP A 4 2.39 3.70 -36.89
CA ASP A 4 3.41 3.74 -35.83
C ASP A 4 3.52 5.11 -35.17
N SER A 5 3.31 6.19 -35.92
CA SER A 5 3.44 7.57 -35.42
C SER A 5 2.37 7.91 -34.37
N THR A 6 1.17 7.34 -34.48
CA THR A 6 0.10 7.54 -33.48
C THR A 6 0.41 6.81 -32.18
N LEU A 7 0.94 5.59 -32.24
CA LEU A 7 1.31 4.81 -31.06
C LEU A 7 2.47 5.48 -30.31
N GLU A 8 3.46 6.00 -31.03
CA GLU A 8 4.58 6.77 -30.46
C GLU A 8 4.10 8.07 -29.79
N THR A 9 3.18 8.79 -30.44
CA THR A 9 2.60 10.03 -29.88
C THR A 9 1.81 9.74 -28.60
N LEU A 10 1.00 8.68 -28.60
CA LEU A 10 0.26 8.24 -27.42
C LEU A 10 1.20 7.82 -26.27
N ARG A 11 2.23 7.03 -26.57
CA ARG A 11 3.26 6.67 -25.58
C ARG A 11 3.89 7.91 -24.97
N ALA A 12 4.34 8.86 -25.80
CA ALA A 12 4.96 10.09 -25.32
C ALA A 12 4.00 10.92 -24.46
N ALA A 13 2.73 11.00 -24.83
CA ALA A 13 1.70 11.69 -24.06
C ALA A 13 1.52 11.06 -22.68
N ILE A 14 1.32 9.74 -22.60
CA ILE A 14 1.20 9.00 -21.32
C ILE A 14 2.47 9.18 -20.48
N GLU A 15 3.63 8.98 -21.07
CA GLU A 15 4.92 9.01 -20.37
C GLU A 15 5.27 10.40 -19.82
N SER A 16 4.75 11.47 -20.42
CA SER A 16 4.97 12.86 -19.97
C SER A 16 4.05 13.29 -18.82
N TYR A 17 3.03 12.51 -18.47
CA TYR A 17 2.15 12.83 -17.34
C TYR A 17 2.96 12.85 -16.04
N VAL A 18 2.86 13.94 -15.28
CA VAL A 18 3.51 14.11 -13.98
C VAL A 18 2.56 13.62 -12.90
N GLU A 19 2.95 12.54 -12.22
CA GLU A 19 2.17 11.96 -11.13
C GLU A 19 2.37 12.76 -9.82
N PRO A 20 1.32 13.39 -9.26
CA PRO A 20 1.44 14.26 -8.09
C PRO A 20 2.09 13.62 -6.87
N TYR A 21 1.85 12.33 -6.62
CA TYR A 21 2.42 11.64 -5.45
C TYR A 21 3.88 11.22 -5.63
N LEU A 22 4.29 10.93 -6.87
CA LEU A 22 5.68 10.60 -7.18
C LEU A 22 6.53 11.86 -7.43
N ARG A 23 5.89 12.98 -7.79
CA ARG A 23 6.53 14.22 -8.27
C ARG A 23 7.49 13.95 -9.44
N GLN A 24 7.13 12.97 -10.25
CA GLN A 24 7.91 12.45 -11.38
C GLN A 24 6.95 12.15 -12.52
N THR A 25 7.46 12.21 -13.74
CA THR A 25 6.75 11.73 -14.91
C THR A 25 6.57 10.21 -14.86
N LEU A 26 5.55 9.68 -15.54
CA LEU A 26 5.39 8.23 -15.70
C LEU A 26 6.59 7.60 -16.44
N ARG A 27 7.32 8.38 -17.25
CA ARG A 27 8.61 7.98 -17.84
C ARG A 27 9.67 7.73 -16.77
N GLU A 28 9.91 8.71 -15.91
CA GLU A 28 10.95 8.65 -14.86
C GLU A 28 10.65 7.54 -13.85
N ALA A 29 9.38 7.37 -13.48
CA ALA A 29 8.92 6.26 -12.65
C ALA A 29 9.01 4.89 -13.37
N GLY A 30 9.20 4.89 -14.69
CA GLY A 30 9.13 3.69 -15.53
C GLY A 30 7.80 2.98 -15.37
N ALA A 31 6.70 3.73 -15.29
CA ALA A 31 5.39 3.22 -14.91
C ALA A 31 4.65 2.56 -16.08
N LEU A 32 4.79 3.07 -17.31
CA LEU A 32 4.20 2.44 -18.49
C LEU A 32 4.95 1.13 -18.81
N ARG A 33 4.30 -0.02 -18.60
CA ARG A 33 4.87 -1.34 -18.89
C ARG A 33 4.51 -1.86 -20.27
N GLU A 34 3.31 -1.53 -20.72
CA GLU A 34 2.76 -2.09 -21.94
C GLU A 34 1.82 -1.08 -22.56
N LEU A 35 1.87 -0.96 -23.89
CA LEU A 35 0.95 -0.17 -24.68
C LEU A 35 0.70 -0.95 -25.97
N THR A 36 -0.55 -1.33 -26.18
CA THR A 36 -0.97 -2.16 -27.32
C THR A 36 -2.19 -1.56 -28.00
N ARG A 37 -2.25 -1.70 -29.32
CA ARG A 37 -3.46 -1.38 -30.09
C ARG A 37 -4.51 -2.48 -29.88
N THR A 38 -5.76 -2.07 -29.76
CA THR A 38 -6.92 -2.96 -29.74
C THR A 38 -7.84 -2.62 -30.91
N PRO A 39 -8.83 -3.47 -31.26
CA PRO A 39 -9.81 -3.15 -32.30
C PRO A 39 -10.57 -1.83 -32.03
N ASP A 40 -10.77 -1.50 -30.75
CA ASP A 40 -11.55 -0.35 -30.31
C ASP A 40 -10.70 0.88 -29.91
N GLY A 41 -9.36 0.81 -30.07
CA GLY A 41 -8.44 1.89 -29.67
C GLY A 41 -7.12 1.37 -29.13
N TYR A 42 -6.80 1.71 -27.89
CA TYR A 42 -5.54 1.37 -27.24
C TYR A 42 -5.76 0.86 -25.82
N ALA A 43 -4.86 -0.01 -25.36
CA ALA A 43 -4.77 -0.44 -23.98
C ALA A 43 -3.36 -0.18 -23.45
N ALA A 44 -3.26 0.41 -22.25
CA ALA A 44 -2.00 0.63 -21.57
C ALA A 44 -2.02 0.07 -20.15
N ARG A 45 -0.93 -0.59 -19.78
CA ARG A 45 -0.69 -1.07 -18.42
C ARG A 45 0.29 -0.15 -17.72
N ILE A 46 -0.17 0.48 -16.65
CA ILE A 46 0.62 1.37 -15.80
C ILE A 46 0.86 0.68 -14.46
N VAL A 47 2.13 0.53 -14.11
CA VAL A 47 2.58 -0.06 -12.85
C VAL A 47 3.18 1.04 -11.98
N VAL A 48 2.54 1.32 -10.84
CA VAL A 48 2.99 2.35 -9.89
C VAL A 48 3.64 1.73 -8.65
N GLY A 49 4.50 2.51 -7.98
CA GLY A 49 5.25 2.07 -6.80
C GLY A 49 4.45 2.07 -5.49
N PHE A 50 3.14 2.30 -5.53
CA PHE A 50 2.26 2.42 -4.37
C PHE A 50 0.91 1.70 -4.63
N PRO A 51 0.14 1.36 -3.60
CA PRO A 51 -1.20 0.78 -3.77
C PRO A 51 -2.18 1.82 -4.35
N PRO A 52 -2.77 1.61 -5.53
CA PRO A 52 -3.61 2.62 -6.16
C PRO A 52 -5.09 2.52 -5.76
N GLY A 53 -5.50 1.63 -4.85
CA GLY A 53 -6.91 1.21 -4.66
C GLY A 53 -7.94 2.34 -4.62
N GLY A 54 -7.74 3.35 -3.77
CA GLY A 54 -8.62 4.53 -3.69
C GLY A 54 -8.26 5.67 -4.64
N TYR A 55 -7.24 5.50 -5.47
CA TYR A 55 -6.70 6.49 -6.41
C TYR A 55 -6.89 6.09 -7.89
N GLN A 56 -7.37 4.87 -8.17
CA GLN A 56 -7.41 4.32 -9.52
C GLN A 56 -8.22 5.18 -10.48
N GLU A 57 -9.42 5.58 -10.06
CA GLU A 57 -10.34 6.38 -10.87
C GLU A 57 -9.76 7.77 -11.15
N THR A 58 -9.23 8.42 -10.11
CA THR A 58 -8.59 9.74 -10.21
C THR A 58 -7.39 9.71 -11.17
N LEU A 59 -6.51 8.72 -11.02
CA LEU A 59 -5.33 8.57 -11.87
C LEU A 59 -5.71 8.27 -13.32
N THR A 60 -6.66 7.37 -13.52
CA THR A 60 -7.16 7.01 -14.86
C THR A 60 -7.74 8.23 -15.58
N ALA A 61 -8.60 8.99 -14.89
CA ALA A 61 -9.19 10.21 -15.44
C ALA A 61 -8.14 11.28 -15.75
N ALA A 62 -7.16 11.46 -14.86
CA ALA A 62 -6.10 12.44 -15.04
C ALA A 62 -5.18 12.12 -16.23
N ILE A 63 -4.77 10.86 -16.38
CA ILE A 63 -3.98 10.42 -17.54
C ILE A 63 -4.78 10.57 -18.83
N ALA A 64 -6.05 10.17 -18.84
CA ALA A 64 -6.91 10.30 -20.01
C ALA A 64 -7.08 11.78 -20.44
N ALA A 65 -7.30 12.69 -19.48
CA ALA A 65 -7.38 14.12 -19.74
C ALA A 65 -6.07 14.71 -20.28
N HIS A 66 -4.94 14.29 -19.70
CA HIS A 66 -3.60 14.70 -20.15
C HIS A 66 -3.31 14.25 -21.59
N VAL A 67 -3.65 13.01 -21.92
CA VAL A 67 -3.52 12.46 -23.28
C VAL A 67 -4.42 13.18 -24.28
N ALA A 68 -5.67 13.48 -23.90
CA ALA A 68 -6.59 14.25 -24.73
C ALA A 68 -6.07 15.67 -25.00
N ALA A 69 -5.51 16.34 -23.99
CA ALA A 69 -4.89 17.66 -24.13
C ALA A 69 -3.66 17.64 -25.06
N ALA A 70 -2.97 16.50 -25.19
CA ALA A 70 -1.89 16.29 -26.15
C ALA A 70 -2.38 16.02 -27.58
N GLY A 71 -3.70 16.07 -27.84
CA GLY A 71 -4.29 15.91 -29.17
C GLY A 71 -4.57 14.46 -29.58
N VAL A 72 -4.47 13.50 -28.66
CA VAL A 72 -4.79 12.09 -28.94
C VAL A 72 -6.22 11.79 -28.49
N SER A 73 -7.11 11.58 -29.46
CA SER A 73 -8.56 11.39 -29.23
C SER A 73 -9.03 9.92 -29.31
N ALA A 74 -8.11 8.98 -29.46
CA ALA A 74 -8.47 7.56 -29.55
C ALA A 74 -8.87 6.98 -28.18
N PRO A 75 -9.82 6.03 -28.12
CA PRO A 75 -10.18 5.37 -26.87
C PRO A 75 -8.97 4.70 -26.22
N LEU A 76 -8.76 4.97 -24.93
CA LEU A 76 -7.65 4.45 -24.14
C LEU A 76 -8.18 3.71 -22.92
N ARG A 77 -7.93 2.41 -22.84
CA ARG A 77 -8.17 1.61 -21.65
C ARG A 77 -6.90 1.57 -20.80
N LEU A 78 -6.99 2.02 -19.55
CA LEU A 78 -5.89 1.95 -18.59
C LEU A 78 -6.11 0.80 -17.62
N THR A 79 -5.06 0.03 -17.37
CA THR A 79 -4.99 -0.95 -16.29
C THR A 79 -3.90 -0.52 -15.32
N LEU A 80 -4.27 -0.30 -14.06
CA LEU A 80 -3.38 0.16 -13.00
C LEU A 80 -3.00 -1.01 -12.10
N GLU A 81 -1.71 -1.21 -11.90
CA GLU A 81 -1.15 -2.26 -11.04
C GLU A 81 -0.16 -1.67 -10.04
N ALA A 82 -0.02 -2.30 -8.88
CA ALA A 82 0.96 -1.93 -7.87
C ALA A 82 2.18 -2.86 -7.93
N GLN A 83 3.39 -2.27 -8.00
CA GLN A 83 4.64 -3.01 -7.79
C GLN A 83 5.51 -2.29 -6.75
N ILE A 84 5.27 -2.64 -5.49
CA ILE A 84 5.99 -2.07 -4.36
C ILE A 84 7.32 -2.81 -4.19
N ARG A 85 8.42 -2.10 -4.44
CA ARG A 85 9.78 -2.63 -4.24
C ARG A 85 10.16 -2.55 -2.76
N PRO A 86 10.81 -3.57 -2.19
CA PRO A 86 11.34 -3.48 -0.84
C PRO A 86 12.29 -2.30 -0.71
N HIS A 87 12.14 -1.50 0.35
CA HIS A 87 13.11 -0.45 0.62
C HIS A 87 14.42 -1.06 1.12
N ALA A 88 15.56 -0.51 0.66
CA ALA A 88 16.86 -0.94 1.16
C ALA A 88 16.96 -0.58 2.65
N VAL A 89 17.30 -1.56 3.48
CA VAL A 89 17.64 -1.34 4.88
C VAL A 89 19.12 -0.94 5.00
N GLN A 90 19.48 -0.24 6.07
CA GLN A 90 20.87 0.12 6.34
C GLN A 90 21.72 -1.14 6.48
N ARG A 91 22.87 -1.20 5.80
CA ARG A 91 23.83 -2.30 6.00
C ARG A 91 24.30 -2.29 7.46
N PRO A 92 24.38 -3.43 8.16
CA PRO A 92 24.37 -4.81 7.65
C PRO A 92 23.01 -5.53 7.65
N LEU A 93 21.91 -4.82 7.94
CA LEU A 93 20.60 -5.45 8.06
C LEU A 93 20.15 -6.02 6.70
N GLN A 94 19.40 -7.12 6.73
CA GLN A 94 18.71 -7.66 5.55
C GLN A 94 17.22 -7.33 5.66
N PRO A 95 16.53 -7.03 4.55
CA PRO A 95 15.08 -6.88 4.56
C PRO A 95 14.42 -8.17 5.06
N LEU A 96 13.40 -8.04 5.92
CA LEU A 96 12.60 -9.19 6.33
C LEU A 96 11.88 -9.78 5.11
N GLU A 97 11.96 -11.09 4.94
CA GLU A 97 11.33 -11.77 3.82
C GLU A 97 9.82 -11.51 3.79
N GLY A 98 9.27 -11.28 2.60
CA GLY A 98 7.85 -10.96 2.42
C GLY A 98 7.45 -9.52 2.77
N ILE A 99 8.27 -8.77 3.53
CA ILE A 99 7.98 -7.39 3.96
C ILE A 99 8.61 -6.38 3.01
N LYS A 100 7.80 -5.49 2.45
CA LYS A 100 8.27 -4.46 1.50
C LYS A 100 8.66 -3.16 2.19
N ASN A 101 7.95 -2.79 3.25
CA ASN A 101 8.19 -1.56 4.00
C ASN A 101 7.98 -1.82 5.49
N ILE A 102 8.80 -1.18 6.32
CA ILE A 102 8.65 -1.17 7.78
C ILE A 102 8.50 0.29 8.20
N VAL A 103 7.41 0.60 8.89
CA VAL A 103 7.14 1.94 9.43
C VAL A 103 7.11 1.84 10.95
N ALA A 104 8.10 2.44 11.60
CA ALA A 104 8.17 2.49 13.05
C ALA A 104 7.32 3.65 13.59
N VAL A 105 6.31 3.33 14.39
CA VAL A 105 5.51 4.32 15.13
C VAL A 105 5.90 4.22 16.60
N ALA A 106 6.67 5.18 17.08
CA ALA A 106 7.20 5.18 18.44
C ALA A 106 6.80 6.45 19.21
N SER A 107 6.68 6.32 20.52
CA SER A 107 6.51 7.43 21.46
C SER A 107 7.38 7.19 22.69
N GLY A 108 7.96 8.24 23.25
CA GLY A 108 8.65 8.19 24.54
C GLY A 108 7.73 8.34 25.76
N LYS A 109 6.42 8.48 25.58
CA LYS A 109 5.43 8.72 26.66
C LYS A 109 4.12 7.96 26.41
N GLY A 110 3.46 7.54 27.49
CA GLY A 110 2.12 6.95 27.45
C GLY A 110 1.04 7.98 27.06
N GLY A 111 -0.02 7.54 26.40
CA GLY A 111 -1.21 8.37 26.11
C GLY A 111 -1.10 9.39 24.96
N VAL A 112 -0.01 9.42 24.20
CA VAL A 112 0.17 10.39 23.09
C VAL A 112 -0.47 9.98 21.76
N GLY A 113 -1.19 8.86 21.72
CA GLY A 113 -1.86 8.38 20.50
C GLY A 113 -1.01 7.49 19.57
N LYS A 114 0.12 6.93 20.02
CA LYS A 114 0.94 5.97 19.24
C LYS A 114 0.07 4.89 18.56
N SER A 115 -0.72 4.19 19.36
CA SER A 115 -1.57 3.07 18.91
C SER A 115 -2.67 3.56 17.97
N THR A 116 -3.26 4.73 18.25
CA THR A 116 -4.24 5.38 17.37
C THR A 116 -3.65 5.67 15.99
N VAL A 117 -2.46 6.25 15.93
CA VAL A 117 -1.77 6.55 14.68
C VAL A 117 -1.42 5.27 13.93
N ALA A 118 -0.87 4.27 14.63
CA ALA A 118 -0.51 2.99 14.03
C ALA A 118 -1.73 2.26 13.43
N ALA A 119 -2.83 2.19 14.18
CA ALA A 119 -4.08 1.57 13.72
C ALA A 119 -4.67 2.29 12.49
N ASN A 120 -4.74 3.63 12.52
CA ASN A 120 -5.30 4.40 11.39
C ASN A 120 -4.44 4.32 10.14
N LEU A 121 -3.11 4.36 10.27
CA LEU A 121 -2.21 4.16 9.12
C LEU A 121 -2.41 2.77 8.52
N ALA A 122 -2.51 1.73 9.36
CA ALA A 122 -2.71 0.37 8.90
C ALA A 122 -4.03 0.19 8.14
N LEU A 123 -5.13 0.72 8.69
CA LEU A 123 -6.45 0.70 8.05
C LEU A 123 -6.46 1.50 6.75
N ALA A 124 -5.83 2.68 6.72
CA ALA A 124 -5.73 3.48 5.50
C ALA A 124 -5.00 2.75 4.39
N TRP A 125 -3.84 2.13 4.67
CA TRP A 125 -3.11 1.36 3.67
C TRP A 125 -3.86 0.10 3.22
N ALA A 126 -4.53 -0.59 4.14
CA ALA A 126 -5.38 -1.74 3.80
C ALA A 126 -6.53 -1.33 2.87
N ALA A 127 -7.18 -0.20 3.14
CA ALA A 127 -8.22 0.38 2.29
C ALA A 127 -7.70 0.78 0.90
N GLN A 128 -6.42 1.15 0.78
CA GLN A 128 -5.76 1.40 -0.51
C GLN A 128 -5.32 0.11 -1.24
N GLY A 129 -5.55 -1.07 -0.66
CA GLY A 129 -5.22 -2.37 -1.24
C GLY A 129 -3.83 -2.91 -0.86
N ALA A 130 -3.16 -2.32 0.14
CA ALA A 130 -1.92 -2.88 0.66
C ALA A 130 -2.19 -4.12 1.52
N ARG A 131 -1.26 -5.07 1.54
CA ARG A 131 -1.20 -6.11 2.58
C ARG A 131 -0.49 -5.52 3.78
N VAL A 132 -1.17 -5.43 4.92
CA VAL A 132 -0.67 -4.73 6.10
C VAL A 132 -0.68 -5.66 7.32
N GLY A 133 0.43 -5.64 8.05
CA GLY A 133 0.55 -6.23 9.38
C GLY A 133 0.87 -5.14 10.40
N VAL A 134 0.32 -5.27 11.61
CA VAL A 134 0.68 -4.47 12.77
C VAL A 134 1.32 -5.37 13.81
N LEU A 135 2.56 -5.04 14.20
CA LEU A 135 3.24 -5.65 15.32
C LEU A 135 3.34 -4.63 16.45
N ASP A 136 2.73 -4.94 17.57
CA ASP A 136 2.69 -4.10 18.76
C ASP A 136 3.46 -4.74 19.90
N ALA A 137 4.52 -4.06 20.32
CA ALA A 137 5.41 -4.47 21.40
C ALA A 137 5.04 -3.80 22.74
N ASP A 138 3.89 -3.13 22.81
CA ASP A 138 3.41 -2.51 24.04
C ASP A 138 2.90 -3.59 25.01
N ILE A 139 3.76 -3.99 25.96
CA ILE A 139 3.48 -5.06 26.94
C ILE A 139 2.29 -4.70 27.83
N TYR A 140 2.02 -3.41 28.03
CA TYR A 140 1.13 -2.92 29.08
C TYR A 140 -0.23 -2.43 28.55
N GLY A 141 -0.42 -2.35 27.22
CA GLY A 141 -1.57 -1.67 26.63
C GLY A 141 -2.46 -2.58 25.78
N PRO A 142 -3.74 -2.79 26.12
CA PRO A 142 -4.68 -3.53 25.27
C PRO A 142 -5.17 -2.71 24.05
N SER A 143 -4.49 -1.62 23.70
CA SER A 143 -4.99 -0.62 22.75
C SER A 143 -5.20 -1.20 21.35
N GLN A 144 -4.26 -1.98 20.82
CA GLN A 144 -4.42 -2.56 19.48
C GLN A 144 -5.56 -3.58 19.40
N PRO A 145 -5.66 -4.56 20.32
CA PRO A 145 -6.82 -5.45 20.38
C PRO A 145 -8.15 -4.69 20.46
N LEU A 146 -8.25 -3.67 21.33
CA LEU A 146 -9.47 -2.88 21.48
C LEU A 146 -9.82 -2.08 20.22
N MET A 147 -8.87 -1.33 19.67
CA MET A 147 -9.09 -0.45 18.51
C MET A 147 -9.47 -1.22 17.25
N LEU A 148 -9.00 -2.47 17.11
CA LEU A 148 -9.27 -3.30 15.94
C LEU A 148 -10.40 -4.32 16.17
N GLY A 149 -11.14 -4.22 17.29
CA GLY A 149 -12.28 -5.09 17.57
C GLY A 149 -11.90 -6.55 17.82
N LEU A 150 -10.69 -6.80 18.33
CA LEU A 150 -10.13 -8.12 18.62
C LEU A 150 -9.99 -8.37 20.13
N ALA A 151 -10.60 -7.53 20.97
CA ALA A 151 -10.56 -7.69 22.42
C ALA A 151 -11.17 -9.03 22.86
N GLY A 152 -10.52 -9.70 23.81
CA GLY A 152 -10.92 -11.01 24.32
C GLY A 152 -10.57 -12.19 23.40
N GLN A 153 -9.96 -11.96 22.23
CA GLN A 153 -9.47 -13.02 21.36
C GLN A 153 -7.99 -13.31 21.65
N GLN A 154 -7.58 -14.56 21.44
CA GLN A 154 -6.20 -15.00 21.62
C GLN A 154 -5.65 -15.62 20.34
N PRO A 155 -4.42 -15.24 19.91
CA PRO A 155 -3.68 -15.93 18.88
C PRO A 155 -3.50 -17.41 19.23
N THR A 156 -3.45 -18.26 18.21
CA THR A 156 -3.19 -19.69 18.40
C THR A 156 -1.76 -20.01 17.98
N SER A 157 -1.20 -21.10 18.52
CA SER A 157 0.11 -21.62 18.12
C SER A 157 0.00 -23.13 17.95
N PRO A 158 -0.49 -23.62 16.79
CA PRO A 158 -0.76 -25.04 16.59
C PRO A 158 0.48 -25.94 16.71
N ASP A 159 1.67 -25.42 16.39
CA ASP A 159 2.95 -26.13 16.44
C ASP A 159 3.81 -25.75 17.66
N GLY A 160 3.34 -24.82 18.50
CA GLY A 160 4.10 -24.28 19.63
C GLY A 160 5.31 -23.42 19.24
N GLN A 161 5.56 -23.19 17.95
CA GLN A 161 6.72 -22.46 17.42
C GLN A 161 6.31 -21.16 16.73
N HIS A 162 5.16 -21.17 16.04
CA HIS A 162 4.66 -20.05 15.27
C HIS A 162 3.31 -19.61 15.81
N ILE A 163 3.26 -18.33 16.20
CA ILE A 163 2.00 -17.70 16.58
C ILE A 163 1.27 -17.33 15.29
N VAL A 164 0.04 -17.83 15.13
CA VAL A 164 -0.90 -17.41 14.10
C VAL A 164 -1.57 -16.12 14.57
N PRO A 165 -1.22 -14.95 14.00
CA PRO A 165 -1.76 -13.67 14.42
C PRO A 165 -3.26 -13.57 14.11
N LEU A 166 -3.94 -12.68 14.82
CA LEU A 166 -5.34 -12.38 14.56
C LEU A 166 -5.47 -11.40 13.40
N SER A 167 -6.65 -11.32 12.81
CA SER A 167 -6.92 -10.37 11.72
C SER A 167 -8.31 -9.78 11.83
N ASN A 168 -8.44 -8.49 11.58
CA ASN A 168 -9.71 -7.82 11.36
C ASN A 168 -9.51 -6.63 10.40
N HIS A 169 -10.58 -6.18 9.73
CA HIS A 169 -10.55 -5.05 8.81
C HIS A 169 -9.47 -5.15 7.70
N GLY A 170 -9.11 -6.37 7.28
CA GLY A 170 -8.05 -6.60 6.29
C GLY A 170 -6.62 -6.37 6.80
N VAL A 171 -6.44 -6.20 8.11
CA VAL A 171 -5.15 -6.01 8.77
C VAL A 171 -4.83 -7.23 9.65
N VAL A 172 -3.62 -7.75 9.54
CA VAL A 172 -3.10 -8.79 10.42
C VAL A 172 -2.44 -8.13 11.63
N VAL A 173 -2.70 -8.62 12.83
CA VAL A 173 -2.32 -7.97 14.09
C VAL A 173 -1.68 -8.97 15.03
N MET A 174 -0.50 -8.62 15.51
CA MET A 174 0.14 -9.27 16.65
C MET A 174 0.43 -8.22 17.71
N SER A 175 -0.05 -8.44 18.93
CA SER A 175 0.17 -7.57 20.08
C SER A 175 0.42 -8.42 21.32
N ILE A 176 1.32 -7.96 22.19
CA ILE A 176 1.51 -8.57 23.51
C ILE A 176 0.22 -8.46 24.35
N GLY A 177 -0.60 -7.45 24.10
CA GLY A 177 -1.90 -7.28 24.75
C GLY A 177 -2.90 -8.43 24.52
N PHE A 178 -2.65 -9.37 23.60
CA PHE A 178 -3.44 -10.60 23.49
C PHE A 178 -3.07 -11.67 24.51
N MET A 179 -1.86 -11.61 25.07
CA MET A 179 -1.31 -12.61 26.01
C MET A 179 -1.48 -12.18 27.48
N VAL A 180 -2.09 -11.02 27.72
CA VAL A 180 -2.32 -10.47 29.05
C VAL A 180 -3.82 -10.47 29.31
N ASP A 181 -4.26 -11.12 30.39
CA ASP A 181 -5.67 -11.08 30.81
C ASP A 181 -6.07 -9.66 31.19
N ALA A 182 -7.16 -9.17 30.60
CA ALA A 182 -7.66 -7.81 30.84
C ALA A 182 -8.05 -7.52 32.30
N GLU A 183 -8.25 -8.57 33.11
CA GLU A 183 -8.63 -8.49 34.52
C GLU A 183 -7.47 -8.71 35.51
N GLN A 184 -6.27 -9.05 35.04
CA GLN A 184 -5.13 -9.20 35.95
C GLN A 184 -4.45 -7.85 36.19
N PRO A 185 -4.50 -7.29 37.41
CA PRO A 185 -3.66 -6.15 37.75
C PRO A 185 -2.21 -6.59 37.63
N ILE A 186 -1.49 -5.99 36.69
CA ILE A 186 -0.04 -6.16 36.59
C ILE A 186 0.55 -5.45 37.80
N VAL A 187 1.15 -6.24 38.71
CA VAL A 187 1.79 -5.75 39.93
C VAL A 187 2.87 -4.73 39.57
N TYR A 188 2.83 -3.57 40.21
CA TYR A 188 3.83 -2.49 40.17
C TYR A 188 4.70 -2.50 41.42
#